data_AF-A0A4S4B6Q6-F1
#
_entry.id   AF-A0A4S4B6Q6-F1
#
_cell.length_a   1.000
_cell.length_b   1.000
_cell.length_c   1.000
_cell.angle_alpha   90.00
_cell.angle_beta   90.00
_cell.angle_gamma   90.00
#
_symmetry.space_group_name_H-M   'P 1'
#
loop_
_entity.id
_entity.type
_entity.pdbx_description
1 polymer ?
#
loop_
_entity_poly.entity_id
_entity_poly.type
_entity_poly.pdbx_seq_one_letter_code
_entity_poly.pdbx_strand_id
1 'polypeptide(L)'
;MEDTVKAWTGLVATGVEAAAALIITLAALIATWRATGAFFARPAAPDIAKERIRLDLARWLAVALEFALAADILRTAITPSWDEIGKLAAIATLRTLLNYFLQREIDGHTARQRGTPSQGVESES
;
A
#
# COMPACT_ATOMS: atom_id res chain seq x y z
N MET A 1 20.73 -7.60 -32.55
CA MET A 1 21.07 -8.00 -31.17
C MET A 1 20.37 -7.09 -30.15
N GLU A 2 20.36 -5.76 -30.34
CA GLU A 2 19.58 -4.83 -29.49
C GLU A 2 18.09 -5.19 -29.42
N ASP A 3 17.41 -5.44 -30.53
CA ASP A 3 15.96 -5.72 -30.53
C ASP A 3 15.59 -6.98 -29.73
N THR A 4 16.49 -7.98 -29.75
CA THR A 4 16.33 -9.21 -28.98
C THR A 4 16.45 -8.94 -27.48
N VAL A 5 17.45 -8.16 -27.07
CA VAL A 5 17.62 -7.74 -25.66
C VAL A 5 16.41 -6.92 -25.19
N LYS A 6 15.90 -6.01 -26.03
CA LYS A 6 14.73 -5.20 -25.69
C LYS A 6 13.47 -6.05 -25.49
N ALA A 7 13.23 -7.01 -26.37
CA ALA A 7 12.10 -7.93 -26.27
C ALA A 7 12.17 -8.81 -25.01
N TRP A 8 13.35 -9.36 -24.70
CA TRP A 8 13.55 -10.18 -23.50
C TRP A 8 13.34 -9.38 -22.21
N THR A 9 13.96 -8.20 -22.10
CA THR A 9 13.82 -7.37 -20.89
C THR A 9 12.38 -6.89 -20.72
N GLY A 10 11.67 -6.56 -21.81
CA GLY A 10 10.26 -6.18 -21.76
C GLY A 10 9.34 -7.31 -21.30
N LEU A 11 9.61 -8.55 -21.75
CA LEU A 11 8.88 -9.74 -21.30
C LEU A 11 9.09 -9.98 -19.79
N VAL A 12 10.34 -9.87 -19.33
CA VAL A 12 10.66 -10.02 -17.91
C VAL A 12 9.98 -8.93 -17.08
N ALA A 13 10.06 -7.66 -17.50
CA ALA A 13 9.40 -6.55 -16.81
C ALA A 13 7.88 -6.79 -16.69
N THR A 14 7.24 -7.26 -17.76
CA THR A 14 5.81 -7.59 -17.77
C THR A 14 5.49 -8.75 -16.83
N GLY A 15 6.35 -9.77 -16.76
CA GLY A 15 6.19 -10.89 -15.82
C GLY A 15 6.31 -10.44 -14.36
N VAL A 16 7.26 -9.56 -14.05
CA VAL A 16 7.45 -8.98 -12.71
C VAL A 16 6.25 -8.10 -12.32
N GLU A 17 5.74 -7.30 -13.25
CA GLU A 17 4.53 -6.49 -13.05
C GLU A 17 3.28 -7.36 -12.82
N ALA A 18 3.13 -8.44 -13.59
CA ALA A 18 2.05 -9.39 -13.40
C ALA A 18 2.13 -10.06 -12.01
N ALA A 19 3.33 -10.39 -11.53
CA ALA A 19 3.51 -10.92 -10.18
C ALA A 19 3.09 -9.90 -9.11
N ALA A 20 3.47 -8.63 -9.25
CA ALA A 20 3.02 -7.56 -8.35
C ALA A 20 1.48 -7.46 -8.33
N ALA A 21 0.85 -7.42 -9.50
CA ALA A 21 -0.59 -7.34 -9.65
C ALA A 21 -1.32 -8.54 -9.00
N LEU A 22 -0.78 -9.75 -9.17
CA LEU A 22 -1.30 -10.96 -8.55
C LEU A 22 -1.24 -10.88 -7.02
N ILE A 23 -0.09 -10.47 -6.46
CA ILE A 23 0.07 -10.33 -5.01
C ILE A 23 -0.93 -9.31 -4.44
N ILE A 24 -1.06 -8.14 -5.07
CA ILE A 24 -2.02 -7.10 -4.65
C ILE A 24 -3.43 -7.65 -4.68
N THR A 25 -3.81 -8.32 -5.77
CA THR A 25 -5.16 -8.86 -5.95
C THR A 25 -5.48 -9.90 -4.88
N LEU A 26 -4.59 -10.87 -4.64
CA LEU A 26 -4.80 -11.90 -3.65
C LEU A 26 -4.85 -11.33 -2.22
N ALA A 27 -3.93 -10.43 -1.89
CA ALA A 27 -3.90 -9.79 -0.57
C ALA A 27 -5.19 -8.99 -0.31
N ALA A 28 -5.65 -8.23 -1.31
CA ALA A 28 -6.90 -7.47 -1.23
C ALA A 28 -8.11 -8.41 -1.05
N LEU A 29 -8.22 -9.47 -1.86
CA LEU A 29 -9.31 -10.45 -1.74
C LEU A 29 -9.36 -11.10 -0.35
N ILE A 30 -8.20 -11.52 0.17
CA ILE A 30 -8.10 -12.13 1.51
C ILE A 30 -8.49 -11.12 2.59
N ALA A 31 -8.01 -9.88 2.50
CA ALA A 31 -8.34 -8.82 3.45
C ALA A 31 -9.84 -8.51 3.44
N THR A 32 -10.46 -8.40 2.25
CA THR A 32 -11.91 -8.19 2.09
C THR A 32 -12.72 -9.33 2.66
N TRP A 33 -12.33 -10.59 2.40
CA TRP A 33 -13.01 -11.76 2.95
C TRP A 33 -12.96 -11.75 4.48
N ARG A 34 -11.77 -11.52 5.06
CA ARG A 34 -11.58 -11.46 6.51
C ARG A 34 -12.34 -10.30 7.15
N ALA A 35 -12.33 -9.13 6.53
CA ALA A 35 -13.05 -7.95 7.03
C ALA A 35 -14.57 -8.18 7.04
N THR A 36 -15.10 -8.75 5.95
CA THR A 36 -16.52 -9.12 5.83
C THR A 36 -16.90 -10.17 6.88
N GLY A 37 -16.09 -11.22 7.04
CA GLY A 37 -16.31 -12.23 8.07
C GLY A 37 -16.31 -11.65 9.50
N ALA A 38 -15.34 -10.78 9.81
CA ALA A 38 -15.27 -10.11 11.11
C ALA A 38 -16.45 -9.16 11.36
N PHE A 39 -16.98 -8.53 10.31
CA PHE A 39 -18.16 -7.68 10.39
C PHE A 39 -19.41 -8.47 10.80
N PHE A 40 -19.62 -9.66 10.23
CA PHE A 40 -20.75 -10.52 10.57
C PHE A 40 -20.57 -11.25 11.90
N ALA A 41 -19.36 -11.73 12.21
CA ALA A 41 -19.09 -12.53 13.41
C ALA A 41 -19.05 -11.72 14.72
N ARG A 42 -18.94 -10.37 14.65
CA ARG A 42 -18.85 -9.46 15.81
C ARG A 42 -17.91 -9.99 16.92
N PRO A 43 -16.60 -10.16 16.64
CA PRO A 43 -15.65 -10.68 17.62
C PRO A 43 -15.57 -9.78 18.86
N ALA A 44 -15.20 -10.37 20.01
CA ALA A 44 -15.12 -9.69 21.30
C ALA A 44 -14.19 -8.45 21.31
N ALA A 45 -13.19 -8.42 20.42
CA ALA A 45 -12.27 -7.31 20.24
C ALA A 45 -12.19 -6.89 18.75
N PRO A 46 -13.17 -6.12 18.25
CA PRO A 46 -13.29 -5.79 16.84
C PRO A 46 -12.15 -4.92 16.31
N ASP A 47 -11.60 -4.03 17.14
CA ASP A 47 -10.51 -3.12 16.72
C ASP A 47 -9.19 -3.87 16.50
N ILE A 48 -8.87 -4.82 17.39
CA ILE A 48 -7.68 -5.68 17.25
C ILE A 48 -7.78 -6.53 15.98
N ALA A 49 -8.97 -7.05 15.66
CA ALA A 49 -9.19 -7.84 14.45
C ALA A 49 -9.00 -7.01 13.17
N LYS A 50 -9.55 -5.80 13.13
CA LYS A 50 -9.38 -4.86 12.00
C LYS A 50 -7.93 -4.46 11.81
N GLU A 51 -7.23 -4.16 12.91
CA GLU A 51 -5.82 -3.75 12.85
C GLU A 51 -4.91 -4.86 12.32
N ARG A 52 -5.14 -6.13 12.73
CA ARG A 52 -4.41 -7.27 12.15
C ARG A 52 -4.63 -7.41 10.65
N ILE A 53 -5.88 -7.33 10.18
CA ILE A 53 -6.21 -7.40 8.75
C ILE A 53 -5.49 -6.29 7.98
N ARG A 54 -5.51 -5.06 8.52
CA ARG A 54 -4.82 -3.90 7.94
C ARG A 54 -3.31 -4.08 7.86
N LEU A 55 -2.68 -4.55 8.94
CA LEU A 55 -1.23 -4.77 9.00
C LEU A 55 -0.79 -5.89 8.04
N ASP A 56 -1.55 -6.98 7.95
CA ASP A 56 -1.25 -8.06 7.02
C ASP A 56 -1.37 -7.60 5.56
N LEU A 57 -2.44 -6.85 5.23
CA LEU A 57 -2.58 -6.24 3.90
C LEU A 57 -1.41 -5.31 3.59
N ALA A 58 -1.04 -4.44 4.54
CA ALA A 58 0.07 -3.50 4.36
C ALA A 58 1.41 -4.21 4.06
N ARG A 59 1.69 -5.33 4.72
CA ARG A 59 2.91 -6.14 4.45
C ARG A 59 2.92 -6.71 3.04
N TRP A 60 1.81 -7.27 2.59
CA TRP A 60 1.71 -7.82 1.22
C TRP A 60 1.77 -6.74 0.14
N LEU A 61 1.16 -5.58 0.40
CA LEU A 61 1.30 -4.42 -0.48
C LEU A 61 2.76 -3.96 -0.55
N ALA A 62 3.49 -3.92 0.57
CA ALA A 62 4.92 -3.58 0.56
C ALA A 62 5.73 -4.52 -0.34
N VAL A 63 5.48 -5.84 -0.26
CA VAL A 63 6.11 -6.82 -1.15
C VAL A 63 5.78 -6.53 -2.61
N ALA A 64 4.50 -6.40 -2.98
CA ALA A 64 4.12 -6.13 -4.36
C ALA A 64 4.72 -4.84 -4.92
N LEU A 65 4.91 -3.84 -4.06
CA LEU A 65 5.54 -2.58 -4.42
C LEU A 65 7.04 -2.71 -4.71
N GLU A 66 7.74 -3.67 -4.13
CA GLU A 66 9.13 -3.99 -4.49
C GLU A 66 9.20 -4.62 -5.90
N PHE A 67 8.25 -5.51 -6.22
CA PHE A 67 8.15 -6.07 -7.58
C PHE A 67 7.80 -4.99 -8.60
N ALA A 68 6.83 -4.12 -8.31
CA ALA A 68 6.48 -3.01 -9.20
C ALA A 68 7.70 -2.09 -9.46
N LEU A 69 8.45 -1.76 -8.41
CA LEU A 69 9.70 -0.99 -8.54
C LEU A 69 10.75 -1.72 -9.39
N ALA A 70 10.88 -3.04 -9.25
CA ALA A 70 11.79 -3.82 -10.08
C ALA A 70 11.38 -3.84 -11.56
N ALA A 71 10.08 -3.97 -11.85
CA ALA A 71 9.55 -3.87 -13.22
C ALA A 71 9.82 -2.48 -13.82
N ASP A 72 9.64 -1.43 -13.02
CA ASP A 72 9.91 -0.05 -13.39
C ASP A 72 11.40 0.17 -13.75
N ILE A 73 12.32 -0.31 -12.91
CA ILE A 73 13.77 -0.27 -13.18
C ILE A 73 14.09 -1.00 -14.48
N LEU A 74 13.54 -2.20 -14.68
CA LEU A 74 13.75 -2.98 -15.90
C LEU A 74 13.31 -2.21 -17.14
N ARG A 75 12.14 -1.55 -17.13
CA ARG A 75 11.64 -0.73 -18.25
C ARG A 75 12.54 0.46 -18.55
N THR A 76 13.03 1.17 -17.52
CA THR A 76 13.94 2.31 -17.72
C THR A 76 15.29 1.90 -18.33
N ALA A 77 15.71 0.64 -18.18
CA ALA A 77 16.96 0.14 -18.75
C ALA A 77 16.88 -0.18 -20.27
N ILE A 78 15.67 -0.30 -20.84
CA ILE A 78 15.47 -0.80 -22.23
C ILE A 78 15.36 0.32 -23.25
N THR A 79 14.69 1.41 -22.88
CA THR A 79 14.54 2.62 -23.68
C THR A 79 14.37 3.81 -22.74
N PRO A 80 15.33 4.75 -22.64
CA PRO A 80 15.09 6.00 -21.95
C PRO A 80 14.22 6.87 -22.86
N SER A 81 12.94 6.50 -23.05
CA SER A 81 11.98 7.36 -23.73
C SER A 81 11.40 8.35 -22.71
N TRP A 82 11.34 9.62 -23.06
CA TRP A 82 10.80 10.67 -22.18
C TRP A 82 9.34 10.39 -21.77
N ASP A 83 8.58 9.64 -22.59
CA ASP A 83 7.21 9.21 -22.29
C ASP A 83 7.15 8.11 -21.20
N GLU A 84 8.05 7.13 -21.24
CA GLU A 84 8.14 6.08 -20.21
C GLU A 84 8.65 6.65 -18.88
N ILE A 85 9.64 7.56 -18.94
CA ILE A 85 10.12 8.29 -17.75
C ILE A 85 8.98 9.13 -17.14
N GLY A 86 8.17 9.79 -17.97
CA GLY A 86 7.00 10.55 -17.53
C GLY A 86 5.94 9.68 -16.84
N LYS A 87 5.63 8.50 -17.40
CA LYS A 87 4.71 7.53 -16.78
C LYS A 87 5.22 7.02 -15.43
N LEU A 88 6.50 6.67 -15.36
CA LEU A 88 7.14 6.23 -14.12
C LEU A 88 7.08 7.31 -13.03
N ALA A 89 7.44 8.56 -13.40
CA ALA A 89 7.42 9.70 -12.50
C ALA A 89 6.00 10.01 -12.01
N ALA A 90 4.99 9.86 -12.87
CA ALA A 90 3.59 10.02 -12.50
C ALA A 90 3.15 8.95 -11.48
N ILE A 91 3.47 7.67 -11.71
CA ILE A 91 3.14 6.57 -10.79
C ILE A 91 3.85 6.76 -9.43
N ALA A 92 5.15 7.08 -9.45
CA ALA A 92 5.92 7.34 -8.23
C ALA A 92 5.38 8.54 -7.45
N THR A 93 4.96 9.61 -8.15
CA THR A 93 4.34 10.79 -7.54
C THR A 93 2.98 10.45 -6.93
N LEU A 94 2.12 9.74 -7.65
CA LEU A 94 0.82 9.29 -7.13
C LEU A 94 0.99 8.46 -5.86
N ARG A 95 1.95 7.52 -5.87
CA ARG A 95 2.28 6.69 -4.70
C ARG A 95 2.74 7.53 -3.51
N THR A 96 3.61 8.51 -3.75
CA THR A 96 4.12 9.41 -2.71
C THR A 96 3.01 10.26 -2.12
N LEU A 97 2.17 10.85 -2.97
CA LEU A 97 1.06 11.70 -2.55
C LEU A 97 0.02 10.91 -1.77
N LEU A 98 -0.41 9.75 -2.28
CA LEU A 98 -1.41 8.92 -1.62
C LEU A 98 -0.92 8.44 -0.24
N ASN A 99 0.33 7.97 -0.17
CA ASN A 99 0.92 7.53 1.10
C ASN A 99 1.07 8.70 2.09
N TYR A 100 1.46 9.89 1.60
CA TYR A 100 1.56 11.09 2.41
C TYR A 100 0.20 11.54 2.98
N PHE A 101 -0.85 11.57 2.17
CA PHE A 101 -2.20 11.94 2.63
C PHE A 101 -2.75 10.95 3.65
N LEU A 102 -2.56 9.64 3.40
CA LEU A 102 -3.00 8.60 4.31
C LEU A 102 -2.28 8.71 5.68
N GLN A 103 -0.96 8.92 5.68
CA GLN A 103 -0.17 9.11 6.89
C GLN A 103 -0.66 10.33 7.69
N ARG A 104 -0.90 11.45 7.00
CA ARG A 104 -1.37 12.70 7.59
C ARG A 104 -2.77 12.59 8.21
N GLU A 105 -3.68 11.84 7.58
CA GLU A 105 -5.01 11.57 8.11
C GLU A 105 -4.94 10.78 9.41
N ILE A 106 -4.11 9.72 9.45
CA ILE A 106 -3.90 8.90 10.65
C ILE A 106 -3.37 9.75 11.81
N ASP A 107 -2.34 10.57 11.57
CA ASP A 107 -1.73 11.44 12.59
C ASP A 107 -2.76 12.45 13.14
N GLY A 108 -3.64 12.98 12.28
CA GLY A 108 -4.72 13.87 12.68
C GLY A 108 -5.76 13.21 13.60
N HIS A 109 -6.01 11.91 13.44
CA HIS A 109 -6.91 11.16 14.32
C HIS A 109 -6.25 10.77 15.65
N THR A 110 -4.97 10.45 15.67
CA THR A 110 -4.24 10.11 16.91
C THR A 110 -4.07 11.33 17.82
N ALA A 111 -3.94 12.54 17.27
CA ALA A 111 -3.83 13.77 18.06
C ALA A 111 -5.11 14.13 18.83
N ARG A 112 -6.31 13.82 18.29
CA ARG A 112 -7.59 14.11 18.98
C ARG A 112 -7.89 13.16 20.14
N GLN A 113 -7.31 11.95 20.15
CA GLN A 113 -7.54 10.99 21.24
C GLN A 113 -6.67 11.24 22.48
N ARG A 114 -5.60 12.05 22.39
CA ARG A 114 -4.76 12.45 23.54
C ARG A 114 -5.23 13.74 24.24
N GLY A 115 -6.37 14.29 23.84
CA GLY A 115 -6.88 15.59 24.30
C GLY A 115 -8.02 15.53 25.32
N THR A 116 -8.10 14.51 26.18
CA THR A 116 -8.93 14.60 27.39
C THR A 116 -8.04 15.04 28.55
N PRO A 117 -7.93 16.35 28.85
CA PRO A 117 -7.37 16.77 30.12
C PRO A 117 -8.32 16.31 31.22
N SER A 118 -7.91 15.29 31.97
CA SER A 118 -8.45 15.02 33.29
C SER A 118 -7.98 16.13 34.24
N GLN A 119 -8.60 17.31 34.14
CA GLN A 119 -8.66 18.29 35.20
C GLN A 119 -10.14 18.54 35.51
N GLY A 120 -10.51 18.38 36.78
CA GLY A 120 -11.86 18.71 37.25
C GLY A 120 -12.45 17.66 38.19
N VAL A 121 -11.74 17.30 39.26
CA VAL A 121 -12.43 17.06 40.55
C VAL A 121 -11.69 17.89 41.58
N GLU A 122 -12.00 19.18 41.54
CA GLU A 122 -11.83 20.08 42.68
C GLU A 122 -13.19 20.11 43.40
N SER A 123 -13.16 20.18 44.73
CA SER A 123 -14.31 20.38 45.63
C SER A 123 -15.26 19.20 45.85
N GLU A 124 -15.12 18.51 46.97
CA GLU A 124 -16.13 18.60 48.03
C GLU A 124 -15.61 18.03 49.37
N SER A 125 -15.63 18.93 50.37
CA SER A 125 -15.83 18.73 51.83
C SER A 125 -15.02 17.68 52.59
#